data_AF-A0A4R0IRN8-F1
#
_entry.id   AF-A0A4R0IRN8-F1
#
_cell.length_a   1.000
_cell.length_b   1.000
_cell.length_c   1.000
_cell.angle_alpha   90.00
_cell.angle_beta   90.00
_cell.angle_gamma   90.00
#
_symmetry.space_group_name_H-M   'P 1'
#
loop_
_entity.id
_entity.type
_entity.pdbx_description
1 polymer ?
#
loop_
_entity_poly.entity_id
_entity_poly.type
_entity_poly.pdbx_seq_one_letter_code
_entity_poly.pdbx_strand_id
1 'polypeptide(L)'
;MWVESEDTCWLVAYDEYHATGDRKDVYNYFEKLQQRGELAPTEDDWLAVTESTPQDLLEKLRDLAPGLIAEARQSPGTEAMVTFQAQDSDDGGRGQAVMAIDVVVLEREGAEEGWIGVTLPRDTDWPQEGVLAIVAALVPPEIDSDALLPSSKLAGRDRHKGEIVFTWSRYF
;
A
#
# COMPACT_ATOMS: atom_id res chain seq x y z
N MET A 1 -1.68 -21.19 17.18
CA MET A 1 -1.55 -21.52 18.63
C MET A 1 -0.20 -22.18 18.83
N TRP A 2 0.67 -21.57 19.64
CA TRP A 2 1.96 -22.16 20.00
C TRP A 2 1.78 -23.23 21.08
N VAL A 3 2.41 -24.39 20.89
CA VAL A 3 2.40 -25.48 21.87
C VAL A 3 3.83 -25.72 22.34
N GLU A 4 4.20 -25.06 23.46
CA GLU A 4 5.57 -25.10 24.03
C GLU A 4 6.09 -26.51 24.29
N SER A 5 5.20 -27.46 24.62
CA SER A 5 5.57 -28.85 24.90
C SER A 5 5.98 -29.64 23.66
N GLU A 6 5.61 -29.16 22.46
CA GLU A 6 5.88 -29.82 21.19
C GLU A 6 6.81 -29.00 20.28
N ASP A 7 7.23 -27.80 20.73
CA ASP A 7 8.00 -26.84 19.92
C ASP A 7 7.39 -26.65 18.51
N THR A 8 6.05 -26.68 18.45
CA THR A 8 5.29 -26.76 17.21
C THR A 8 4.18 -25.72 17.21
N CYS A 9 4.11 -24.93 16.15
CA CYS A 9 2.99 -24.01 15.94
C CYS A 9 1.84 -24.73 15.23
N TRP A 10 0.71 -24.88 15.93
CA TRP A 10 -0.53 -25.31 15.33
C TRP A 10 -1.26 -24.08 14.79
N LEU A 11 -1.05 -23.77 13.52
CA LEU A 11 -1.90 -22.82 12.77
C LEU A 11 -3.19 -23.55 12.41
N VAL A 12 -4.04 -23.79 13.42
CA VAL A 12 -5.37 -24.35 13.18
C VAL A 12 -6.12 -23.29 12.39
N ALA A 13 -6.51 -23.60 11.16
CA ALA A 13 -7.30 -22.76 10.27
C ALA A 13 -8.71 -22.53 10.82
N TYR A 14 -8.82 -21.88 11.96
CA TYR A 14 -10.06 -21.50 12.61
C TYR A 14 -10.07 -19.98 12.75
N ASP A 15 -11.11 -19.37 12.18
CA ASP A 15 -11.47 -17.94 12.22
C ASP A 15 -10.75 -17.03 11.20
N GLU A 16 -10.24 -15.87 11.60
CA GLU A 16 -9.76 -14.76 10.74
C GLU A 16 -8.59 -15.08 9.78
N TYR A 17 -8.04 -16.30 9.88
CA TYR A 17 -6.90 -16.79 9.09
C TYR A 17 -7.29 -17.75 7.96
N HIS A 18 -8.58 -17.79 7.59
CA HIS A 18 -9.11 -18.72 6.59
C HIS A 18 -8.86 -18.28 5.13
N ALA A 19 -9.15 -19.19 4.20
CA ALA A 19 -9.01 -19.03 2.75
C ALA A 19 -9.96 -17.96 2.16
N THR A 20 -9.70 -16.69 2.46
CA THR A 20 -10.39 -15.52 1.91
C THR A 20 -9.62 -14.89 0.76
N GLY A 21 -8.37 -15.32 0.53
CA GLY A 21 -7.42 -14.63 -0.35
C GLY A 21 -6.78 -13.39 0.28
N ASP A 22 -7.08 -13.10 1.55
CA ASP A 22 -6.43 -12.05 2.34
C ASP A 22 -5.10 -12.56 2.93
N ARG A 23 -4.19 -11.68 3.34
CA ARG A 23 -2.84 -12.07 3.81
C ARG A 23 -2.84 -12.90 5.10
N LYS A 24 -3.85 -12.73 5.97
CA LYS A 24 -4.05 -13.58 7.15
C LYS A 24 -4.36 -15.04 6.75
N ASP A 25 -4.58 -15.31 5.45
CA ASP A 25 -4.68 -16.64 4.91
C ASP A 25 -3.37 -17.42 5.11
N VAL A 26 -3.37 -18.24 6.15
CA VAL A 26 -2.26 -19.13 6.51
C VAL A 26 -1.88 -20.06 5.35
N TYR A 27 -2.79 -20.34 4.39
CA TYR A 27 -2.51 -21.22 3.26
C TYR A 27 -1.43 -20.65 2.31
N ASN A 28 -1.43 -19.34 2.05
CA ASN A 28 -0.39 -18.71 1.21
C ASN A 28 0.99 -18.79 1.87
N TYR A 29 1.04 -18.71 3.19
CA TYR A 29 2.27 -18.85 3.95
C TYR A 29 2.78 -20.30 3.95
N PHE A 30 1.86 -21.25 4.17
CA PHE A 30 2.16 -22.68 4.09
C PHE A 30 2.66 -23.11 2.71
N GLU A 31 2.15 -22.53 1.63
CA GLU A 31 2.65 -22.79 0.28
C GLU A 31 4.10 -22.33 0.13
N LYS A 32 4.46 -21.16 0.69
CA LYS A 32 5.85 -20.66 0.70
C LYS A 32 6.78 -21.51 1.56
N LEU A 33 6.31 -22.04 2.70
CA LEU A 33 7.09 -22.99 3.53
C LEU A 33 7.31 -24.31 2.79
N GLN A 34 6.27 -24.84 2.16
CA GLN A 34 6.35 -26.05 1.35
C GLN A 34 7.32 -25.91 0.18
N GLN A 35 7.33 -24.76 -0.50
CA GLN A 35 8.30 -24.45 -1.56
C GLN A 35 9.75 -24.40 -1.04
N ARG A 36 9.96 -24.05 0.23
CA ARG A 36 11.27 -24.04 0.92
C ARG A 36 11.67 -25.41 1.50
N GLY A 37 10.78 -26.40 1.45
CA GLY A 37 11.01 -27.73 2.03
C GLY A 37 10.86 -27.77 3.56
N GLU A 38 10.28 -26.73 4.15
CA GLU A 38 10.05 -26.58 5.57
C GLU A 38 8.63 -27.06 5.88
N LEU A 39 8.50 -28.18 6.62
CA LEU A 39 7.22 -28.85 6.88
C LEU A 39 6.54 -28.38 8.18
N ALA A 40 7.28 -27.75 9.09
CA ALA A 40 6.81 -27.33 10.40
C ALA A 40 7.04 -25.82 10.57
N PRO A 41 5.98 -25.01 10.77
CA PRO A 41 6.13 -23.60 11.09
C PRO A 41 6.77 -23.42 12.46
N THR A 42 7.70 -22.46 12.53
CA THR A 42 8.40 -22.00 13.72
C THR A 42 7.64 -20.85 14.42
N GLU A 43 8.14 -20.41 15.57
CA GLU A 43 7.64 -19.21 16.25
C GLU A 43 7.82 -17.95 15.38
N ASP A 44 8.94 -17.83 14.67
CA ASP A 44 9.19 -16.74 13.71
C ASP A 44 8.19 -16.76 12.55
N ASP A 45 7.77 -17.94 12.11
CA ASP A 45 6.75 -18.10 11.06
C ASP A 45 5.36 -17.66 11.55
N TRP A 46 5.05 -17.91 12.82
CA TRP A 46 3.83 -17.39 13.45
C TRP A 46 3.86 -15.87 13.54
N LEU A 47 4.97 -15.30 14.03
CA LEU A 47 5.16 -13.85 14.11
C LEU A 47 5.06 -13.19 12.73
N ALA A 48 5.62 -13.81 11.68
CA ALA A 48 5.53 -13.31 10.30
C ALA A 48 4.09 -13.28 9.73
N VAL A 49 3.22 -14.16 10.21
CA VAL A 49 1.79 -14.17 9.84
C VAL A 49 0.98 -13.19 10.68
N THR A 50 1.36 -12.96 11.93
CA THR A 50 0.63 -12.09 12.87
C THR A 50 1.09 -10.63 12.85
N GLU A 51 2.32 -10.34 12.42
CA GLU A 51 2.87 -8.98 12.40
C GLU A 51 2.90 -8.44 10.96
N SER A 52 2.15 -7.36 10.72
CA SER A 52 2.25 -6.60 9.48
C SER A 52 3.56 -5.80 9.45
N THR A 53 4.46 -6.15 8.52
CA THR A 53 5.70 -5.41 8.27
C THR A 53 5.47 -4.23 7.31
N PRO A 54 6.36 -3.20 7.31
CA PRO A 54 6.31 -2.13 6.32
C PRO A 54 6.32 -2.62 4.86
N GLN A 55 7.01 -3.73 4.59
CA GLN A 55 7.09 -4.33 3.25
C GLN A 55 5.71 -4.80 2.77
N ASP A 56 4.88 -5.29 3.69
CA ASP A 56 3.56 -5.85 3.37
C ASP A 56 2.56 -4.77 3.01
N LEU A 57 2.67 -3.61 3.67
CA LEU A 57 1.92 -2.44 3.27
C LEU A 57 2.35 -1.99 1.86
N LEU A 58 3.65 -2.00 1.56
CA LEU A 58 4.13 -1.63 0.23
C LEU A 58 3.61 -2.57 -0.86
N GLU A 59 3.58 -3.88 -0.60
CA GLU A 59 2.98 -4.85 -1.52
C GLU A 59 1.49 -4.57 -1.74
N LYS A 60 0.72 -4.38 -0.67
CA LYS A 60 -0.71 -4.02 -0.77
C LYS A 60 -0.93 -2.73 -1.56
N LEU A 61 -0.11 -1.71 -1.33
CA LEU A 61 -0.21 -0.45 -2.05
C LEU A 61 0.13 -0.61 -3.54
N ARG A 62 1.15 -1.43 -3.87
CA ARG A 62 1.47 -1.77 -5.27
C ARG A 62 0.33 -2.50 -5.96
N ASP A 63 -0.41 -3.34 -5.25
CA ASP A 63 -1.57 -4.04 -5.81
C ASP A 63 -2.77 -3.10 -6.03
N LEU A 64 -2.93 -2.10 -5.16
CA LEU A 64 -4.00 -1.09 -5.25
C LEU A 64 -3.71 0.02 -6.25
N ALA A 65 -2.43 0.35 -6.48
CA ALA A 65 -2.02 1.49 -7.30
C ALA A 65 -2.59 1.46 -8.74
N PRO A 66 -2.56 0.35 -9.49
CA PRO A 66 -3.09 0.33 -10.86
C PRO A 66 -4.57 0.69 -10.93
N GLY A 67 -5.37 0.23 -9.95
CA GLY A 67 -6.79 0.56 -9.85
C GLY A 67 -7.01 2.05 -9.58
N LEU A 68 -6.26 2.60 -8.62
CA LEU A 68 -6.32 4.02 -8.26
C LEU A 68 -5.92 4.93 -9.43
N ILE A 69 -4.85 4.58 -10.15
CA ILE A 69 -4.38 5.32 -11.33
C ILE A 69 -5.44 5.26 -12.45
N ALA A 70 -6.01 4.08 -12.70
CA ALA A 70 -7.03 3.91 -13.73
C ALA A 70 -8.29 4.72 -13.41
N GLU A 71 -8.70 4.77 -12.13
CA GLU A 71 -9.84 5.56 -11.68
C GLU A 71 -9.58 7.07 -11.85
N ALA A 72 -8.40 7.55 -11.42
CA ALA A 72 -8.01 8.95 -11.55
C ALA A 72 -7.96 9.41 -13.02
N ARG A 73 -7.44 8.56 -13.92
CA ARG A 73 -7.40 8.85 -15.36
C ARG A 73 -8.77 8.82 -16.04
N GLN A 74 -9.71 8.02 -15.53
CA GLN A 74 -11.07 7.94 -16.09
C GLN A 74 -11.90 9.19 -15.77
N SER A 75 -11.57 9.90 -14.69
CA SER A 75 -12.26 11.13 -14.27
C SER A 75 -11.28 12.28 -14.05
N PRO A 76 -10.73 12.88 -15.13
CA PRO A 76 -9.70 13.91 -15.00
C PRO A 76 -10.09 15.05 -14.07
N GLY A 77 -9.14 15.48 -13.23
CA GLY A 77 -9.34 16.53 -12.22
C GLY A 77 -10.16 16.11 -11.00
N THR A 78 -10.60 14.85 -10.91
CA THR A 78 -11.31 14.31 -9.74
C THR A 78 -10.39 13.46 -8.87
N GLU A 79 -10.60 13.50 -7.56
CA GLU A 79 -9.88 12.69 -6.59
C GLU A 79 -10.42 11.27 -6.57
N ALA A 80 -9.59 10.30 -6.98
CA ALA A 80 -9.76 8.89 -6.68
C ALA A 80 -9.11 8.60 -5.31
N MET A 81 -9.68 7.68 -4.55
CA MET A 81 -9.29 7.49 -3.15
C MET A 81 -9.32 6.02 -2.74
N VAL A 82 -8.29 5.60 -2.01
CA VAL A 82 -8.24 4.30 -1.36
C VAL A 82 -7.84 4.44 0.09
N THR A 83 -8.45 3.63 0.96
CA THR A 83 -8.09 3.52 2.37
C THR A 83 -7.33 2.23 2.57
N PHE A 84 -6.23 2.29 3.32
CA PHE A 84 -5.42 1.12 3.65
C PHE A 84 -5.24 1.03 5.17
N GLN A 85 -4.99 -0.17 5.68
CA GLN A 85 -4.64 -0.37 7.08
C GLN A 85 -3.12 -0.44 7.22
N ALA A 86 -2.59 0.36 8.13
CA ALA A 86 -1.17 0.38 8.44
C ALA A 86 -1.00 -0.26 9.83
N GLN A 87 -0.62 -1.53 9.81
CA GLN A 87 -0.50 -2.46 10.95
C GLN A 87 -1.81 -2.87 11.67
N ASP A 88 -1.78 -4.07 12.26
CA ASP A 88 -2.76 -4.56 13.25
C ASP A 88 -2.55 -3.80 14.58
N SER A 89 -2.74 -2.47 14.57
CA SER A 89 -2.96 -1.78 15.84
C SER A 89 -4.35 -2.14 16.35
N ASP A 90 -4.49 -2.44 17.64
CA ASP A 90 -5.78 -2.77 18.28
C ASP A 90 -6.85 -1.67 18.06
N ASP A 91 -6.44 -0.45 17.72
CA ASP A 91 -7.30 0.70 17.38
C ASP A 91 -7.60 0.85 15.86
N GLY A 92 -7.12 -0.06 15.01
CA GLY A 92 -7.47 -0.10 13.59
C GLY A 92 -6.98 1.10 12.79
N GLY A 93 -5.72 1.49 12.94
CA GLY A 93 -5.12 2.64 12.26
C GLY A 93 -5.26 2.59 10.73
N ARG A 94 -6.13 3.44 10.18
CA ARG A 94 -6.34 3.58 8.73
C ARG A 94 -5.52 4.72 8.16
N GLY A 95 -4.73 4.43 7.14
CA GLY A 95 -4.12 5.39 6.25
C GLY A 95 -4.98 5.60 5.01
N GLN A 96 -4.71 6.68 4.28
CA GLN A 96 -5.45 7.05 3.08
C GLN A 96 -4.48 7.47 1.99
N ALA A 97 -4.70 6.98 0.77
CA ALA A 97 -4.06 7.48 -0.43
C ALA A 97 -5.13 8.09 -1.34
N VAL A 98 -4.84 9.28 -1.85
CA VAL A 98 -5.68 10.05 -2.75
C VAL A 98 -4.86 10.36 -3.99
N MET A 99 -5.42 10.15 -5.17
CA MET A 99 -4.79 10.48 -6.43
C MET A 99 -5.75 11.29 -7.29
N ALA A 100 -5.23 12.31 -7.94
CA ALA A 100 -5.94 13.05 -8.96
C ALA A 100 -5.01 13.18 -10.17
N ILE A 101 -5.56 12.99 -11.37
CA ILE A 101 -4.81 13.13 -12.61
C ILE A 101 -5.64 14.02 -13.54
N ASP A 102 -5.02 15.02 -14.13
CA ASP A 102 -5.58 15.81 -15.22
C ASP A 102 -4.84 15.47 -16.51
N VAL A 103 -5.59 15.29 -17.60
CA VAL A 103 -5.04 14.88 -18.90
C VAL A 103 -5.62 15.75 -19.99
N VAL A 104 -4.75 16.43 -20.72
CA VAL A 104 -5.08 17.22 -21.90
C VAL A 104 -4.45 16.57 -23.11
N VAL A 105 -5.25 16.22 -24.12
CA VAL A 105 -4.78 15.68 -25.40
C VAL A 105 -5.14 16.62 -26.54
N LEU A 106 -4.13 17.11 -27.25
CA LEU A 106 -4.26 17.98 -28.43
C LEU A 106 -3.64 17.29 -29.65
N GLU A 107 -4.48 16.79 -30.54
CA GLU A 107 -4.11 16.06 -31.76
C GLU A 107 -3.20 14.84 -31.52
N ARG A 108 -1.88 15.06 -31.48
CA ARG A 108 -0.83 14.05 -31.29
C ARG A 108 0.04 14.29 -30.07
N GLU A 109 -0.20 15.38 -29.35
CA GLU A 109 0.52 15.74 -28.14
C GLU A 109 -0.43 15.62 -26.94
N GLY A 110 0.08 15.12 -25.83
CA GLY A 110 -0.60 14.97 -24.57
C GLY A 110 0.20 15.63 -23.45
N ALA A 111 -0.51 16.22 -22.50
CA ALA A 111 0.03 16.64 -21.22
C ALA A 111 -0.77 15.96 -20.11
N GLU A 112 -0.08 15.34 -19.17
CA GLU A 112 -0.64 14.81 -17.94
C GLU A 112 -0.03 15.56 -16.76
N GLU A 113 -0.88 16.09 -15.88
CA GLU A 113 -0.48 16.58 -14.56
C GLU A 113 -1.15 15.71 -13.51
N GLY A 114 -0.39 15.21 -12.54
CA GLY A 114 -0.94 14.32 -11.53
C GLY A 114 -0.48 14.68 -10.15
N TRP A 115 -1.32 14.36 -9.17
CA TRP A 115 -1.10 14.58 -7.76
C TRP A 115 -1.35 13.30 -7.00
N ILE A 116 -0.54 13.09 -5.97
CA ILE A 116 -0.75 12.03 -5.00
C ILE A 116 -0.64 12.59 -3.58
N GLY A 117 -1.68 12.37 -2.79
CA GLY A 117 -1.75 12.68 -1.37
C GLY A 117 -1.75 11.39 -0.55
N VAL A 118 -0.92 11.33 0.49
CA VAL A 118 -0.89 10.21 1.43
C VAL A 118 -1.05 10.74 2.84
N THR A 119 -2.00 10.18 3.58
CA THR A 119 -2.19 10.39 5.01
C THR A 119 -1.89 9.10 5.74
N LEU A 120 -0.89 9.11 6.62
CA LEU A 120 -0.51 7.96 7.44
C LEU A 120 -1.35 7.93 8.75
N PRO A 121 -1.55 6.77 9.38
CA PRO A 121 -2.22 6.71 10.68
C PRO A 121 -1.47 7.50 11.75
N ARG A 122 -2.21 8.04 12.73
CA ARG A 122 -1.71 9.05 13.67
C ARG A 122 -0.73 8.55 14.73
N ASP A 123 -0.53 7.24 14.86
CA ASP A 123 0.28 6.64 15.93
C ASP A 123 1.29 5.61 15.40
N THR A 124 1.66 5.72 14.12
CA THR A 124 2.66 4.84 13.52
C THR A 124 3.96 5.62 13.31
N ASP A 125 5.03 5.19 13.98
CA ASP A 125 6.38 5.69 13.73
C ASP A 125 6.89 5.13 12.39
N TRP A 126 6.65 5.89 11.32
CA TRP A 126 7.16 5.54 10.00
C TRP A 126 8.60 6.04 9.84
N PRO A 127 9.57 5.17 9.50
CA PRO A 127 10.88 5.64 9.07
C PRO A 127 10.70 6.52 7.82
N GLN A 128 11.50 7.58 7.68
CA GLN A 128 11.40 8.51 6.56
C GLN A 128 11.50 7.80 5.19
N GLU A 129 12.31 6.73 5.13
CA GLU A 129 12.45 5.86 3.96
C GLU A 129 11.15 5.11 3.62
N GLY A 130 10.34 4.77 4.62
CA GLY A 130 9.04 4.10 4.43
C GLY A 130 8.01 5.00 3.78
N VAL A 131 8.01 6.30 4.09
CA VAL A 131 7.11 7.29 3.45
C VAL A 131 7.42 7.42 1.97
N LEU A 132 8.71 7.52 1.60
CA LEU A 132 9.13 7.58 0.21
C LEU A 132 8.79 6.28 -0.54
N ALA A 133 8.95 5.13 0.11
CA ALA A 133 8.57 3.85 -0.48
C ALA A 133 7.06 3.75 -0.75
N ILE A 134 6.21 4.27 0.16
CA ILE A 134 4.75 4.33 -0.04
C ILE A 134 4.39 5.19 -1.25
N VAL A 135 5.00 6.37 -1.36
CA VAL A 135 4.77 7.26 -2.51
C VAL A 135 5.24 6.57 -3.79
N ALA A 136 6.45 6.00 -3.81
CA ALA A 136 6.98 5.29 -4.97
C ALA A 136 6.12 4.08 -5.39
N ALA A 137 5.48 3.41 -4.44
CA ALA A 137 4.57 2.28 -4.71
C ALA A 137 3.28 2.70 -5.43
N LEU A 138 2.87 3.96 -5.29
CA LEU A 138 1.61 4.48 -5.81
C LEU A 138 1.79 5.33 -7.08
N VAL A 139 3.01 5.77 -7.37
CA VAL A 139 3.32 6.59 -8.55
C VAL A 139 3.18 5.75 -9.83
N PRO A 140 2.58 6.28 -10.92
CA PRO A 140 2.47 5.54 -12.16
C PRO A 140 3.85 5.10 -12.69
N PRO A 141 3.98 3.88 -13.23
CA PRO A 141 5.28 3.30 -13.59
C PRO A 141 6.04 4.06 -14.69
N GLU A 142 5.34 4.88 -15.48
CA GLU A 142 5.92 5.79 -16.47
C GLU A 142 6.51 7.09 -15.90
N ILE A 143 6.31 7.38 -14.62
CA ILE A 143 6.79 8.60 -13.97
C ILE A 143 8.04 8.27 -13.17
N ASP A 144 9.16 8.89 -13.57
CA ASP A 144 10.40 8.77 -12.83
C ASP A 144 10.27 9.40 -11.44
N SER A 145 10.86 8.78 -10.42
CA SER A 145 10.85 9.30 -9.05
C SER A 145 11.41 10.72 -8.94
N ASP A 146 12.36 11.06 -9.81
CA ASP A 146 13.01 12.38 -9.85
C ASP A 146 12.08 13.47 -10.43
N ALA A 147 10.99 13.08 -11.10
CA ALA A 147 9.97 14.00 -11.59
C ALA A 147 8.94 14.41 -10.52
N LEU A 148 8.97 13.76 -9.35
CA LEU A 148 8.05 14.05 -8.26
C LEU A 148 8.49 15.27 -7.48
N LEU A 149 7.59 16.26 -7.37
CA LEU A 149 7.82 17.48 -6.62
C LEU A 149 6.89 17.54 -5.41
N PRO A 150 7.38 17.87 -4.21
CA PRO A 150 6.51 18.15 -3.06
C PRO A 150 5.54 19.29 -3.38
N SER A 151 4.27 19.12 -3.02
CA SER A 151 3.22 20.11 -3.24
C SER A 151 2.50 20.47 -1.94
N SER A 152 2.06 21.72 -1.83
CA SER A 152 1.11 22.15 -0.79
C SER A 152 -0.35 21.94 -1.20
N LYS A 153 -0.59 21.54 -2.46
CA LYS A 153 -1.91 21.36 -3.06
C LYS A 153 -2.09 20.02 -3.76
N LEU A 154 -3.31 19.50 -3.72
CA LEU A 154 -3.75 18.33 -4.46
C LEU A 154 -4.89 18.77 -5.39
N ALA A 155 -4.69 18.69 -6.70
CA ALA A 155 -5.69 19.08 -7.72
C ALA A 155 -6.44 20.41 -7.41
N GLY A 156 -5.70 21.44 -6.98
CA GLY A 156 -6.25 22.77 -6.69
C GLY A 156 -6.74 22.99 -5.25
N ARG A 157 -6.98 21.93 -4.44
CA ARG A 157 -7.24 22.08 -3.00
C ARG A 157 -5.96 22.13 -2.17
N ASP A 158 -5.99 22.81 -1.04
CA ASP A 158 -4.88 22.77 -0.08
C ASP A 158 -4.78 21.39 0.58
N ARG A 159 -3.55 20.94 0.87
CA ARG A 159 -3.33 19.67 1.58
C ARG A 159 -3.95 19.70 2.97
N HIS A 160 -4.53 18.57 3.38
CA HIS A 160 -5.04 18.40 4.73
C HIS A 160 -3.90 18.27 5.75
N LYS A 161 -4.20 18.53 7.02
CA LYS A 161 -3.22 18.37 8.11
C LYS A 161 -2.82 16.90 8.24
N GLY A 162 -1.54 16.60 8.09
CA GLY A 162 -1.00 15.24 8.13
C GLY A 162 -0.96 14.55 6.76
N GLU A 163 -1.42 15.23 5.70
CA GLU A 163 -1.33 14.75 4.33
C GLU A 163 0.00 15.20 3.71
N ILE A 164 0.70 14.28 3.07
CA ILE A 164 1.91 14.51 2.30
C ILE A 164 1.52 14.46 0.83
N VAL A 165 1.81 15.51 0.06
CA VAL A 165 1.39 15.61 -1.33
C VAL A 165 2.58 15.77 -2.26
N PHE A 166 2.58 15.01 -3.35
CA PHE A 166 3.52 15.14 -4.46
C PHE A 166 2.75 15.41 -5.75
N THR A 167 3.41 16.07 -6.70
CA THR A 167 2.91 16.32 -8.05
C THR A 167 3.93 15.89 -9.09
N TRP A 168 3.46 15.54 -10.28
CA TRP A 168 4.28 15.33 -11.47
C TRP A 168 3.64 15.98 -12.69
N SER A 169 4.46 16.20 -13.72
CA SER A 169 3.97 16.57 -15.04
C SER A 169 4.70 15.76 -16.10
N ARG A 170 3.97 15.27 -17.10
CA ARG A 170 4.50 14.50 -18.21
C ARG A 170 3.92 15.00 -19.53
N TYR A 171 4.76 15.03 -20.55
CA TYR A 171 4.36 15.31 -21.94
C TYR A 171 4.61 14.06 -22.79
N PHE A 172 3.69 13.72 -23.69
CA PHE A 172 3.75 12.52 -24.52
C PHE A 172 3.09 12.71 -25.89
#